data_AF-A0A1Q7DGR5-F1
#
_entry.id   AF-A0A1Q7DGR5-F1
#
_cell.length_a   1.000
_cell.length_b   1.000
_cell.length_c   1.000
_cell.angle_alpha   90.00
_cell.angle_beta   90.00
_cell.angle_gamma   90.00
#
_symmetry.space_group_name_H-M   'P 1'
#
loop_
_entity.id
_entity.type
_entity.pdbx_description
1 polymer ?
#
loop_
_entity_poly.entity_id
_entity_poly.type
_entity_poly.pdbx_seq_one_letter_code
_entity_poly.pdbx_strand_id
1 'polypeptide(L)'
;MSAREFGEAWALSQLSPGIHLVALAGLIGRRAAGWRGVVAAVAGMMVPAAAITVALTAAYGVIAASPIARAALAGVAPVTGGMTIATAALLVRASARHGRTHLGIDVAVSLGFVVASAFLGVPTLAAIGAGALIGALALGRERPTSRETSVG
;
A
#
# COMPACT_ATOMS: atom_id res chain seq x y z
N MET A 1 4.37 7.43 -22.24
CA MET A 1 3.90 8.09 -21.00
C MET A 1 5.13 8.71 -20.37
N SER A 2 5.11 10.00 -20.03
CA SER A 2 6.25 10.61 -19.35
C SER A 2 6.33 10.14 -17.89
N ALA A 3 7.49 10.28 -17.25
CA ALA A 3 7.65 9.91 -15.84
C ALA A 3 6.67 10.66 -14.92
N ARG A 4 6.35 11.91 -15.26
CA ARG A 4 5.36 12.73 -14.56
C ARG A 4 3.93 12.16 -14.69
N GLU A 5 3.51 11.84 -15.90
CA GLU A 5 2.19 11.24 -16.15
C GLU A 5 2.04 9.87 -15.45
N PHE A 6 3.12 9.09 -15.37
CA PHE A 6 3.15 7.86 -14.58
C PHE A 6 3.01 8.13 -13.08
N GLY A 7 3.74 9.11 -12.55
CA GLY A 7 3.61 9.53 -11.16
C GLY A 7 2.18 9.95 -10.80
N GLU A 8 1.52 10.73 -11.68
CA GLU A 8 0.14 11.16 -11.48
C GLU A 8 -0.84 9.98 -11.52
N ALA A 9 -0.70 9.05 -12.48
CA ALA A 9 -1.52 7.84 -12.54
C ALA A 9 -1.28 6.92 -11.33
N TRP A 10 -0.04 6.78 -10.88
CA TRP A 10 0.32 6.05 -9.67
C TRP A 10 -0.35 6.65 -8.45
N ALA A 11 -0.22 7.96 -8.23
CA ALA A 11 -0.84 8.67 -7.11
C ALA A 11 -2.37 8.52 -7.13
N LEU A 12 -3.00 8.63 -8.30
CA LEU A 12 -4.45 8.46 -8.44
C LEU A 12 -4.88 7.02 -8.11
N SER A 13 -4.09 6.03 -8.50
CA SER A 13 -4.39 4.62 -8.23
C SER A 13 -4.34 4.28 -6.73
N GLN A 14 -3.46 4.93 -5.96
CA GLN A 14 -3.32 4.75 -4.52
C GLN A 14 -4.55 5.20 -3.72
N LEU A 15 -5.44 6.00 -4.33
CA LEU A 15 -6.72 6.35 -3.73
C LEU A 15 -7.66 5.15 -3.60
N SER A 16 -7.41 4.06 -4.33
CA SER A 16 -8.14 2.80 -4.24
C SER A 16 -7.30 1.75 -3.50
N PRO A 17 -7.29 1.77 -2.16
CA PRO A 17 -6.54 0.79 -1.38
C PRO A 17 -7.05 -0.63 -1.66
N GLY A 18 -6.13 -1.57 -1.85
CA GLY A 18 -6.42 -3.00 -2.09
C GLY A 18 -6.46 -3.41 -3.57
N ILE A 19 -6.93 -2.56 -4.47
CA ILE A 19 -6.98 -2.84 -5.92
C ILE A 19 -6.18 -1.82 -6.75
N HIS A 20 -5.34 -1.04 -6.10
CA HIS A 20 -4.55 0.05 -6.69
C HIS A 20 -3.82 -0.38 -7.98
N LEU A 21 -3.18 -1.55 -7.98
CA LEU A 21 -2.42 -2.03 -9.16
C LEU A 21 -3.33 -2.34 -10.35
N VAL A 22 -4.53 -2.86 -10.09
CA VAL A 22 -5.55 -3.11 -11.12
C VAL A 22 -6.09 -1.79 -11.66
N ALA A 23 -6.33 -0.82 -10.77
CA ALA A 23 -6.72 0.53 -11.15
C ALA A 23 -5.65 1.18 -12.04
N LEU A 24 -4.38 1.13 -11.65
CA LEU A 24 -3.25 1.63 -12.43
C LEU A 24 -3.14 0.94 -13.79
N ALA A 25 -3.24 -0.39 -13.84
CA ALA A 25 -3.24 -1.14 -15.10
C ALA A 25 -4.39 -0.70 -16.01
N GLY A 26 -5.58 -0.45 -15.45
CA GLY A 26 -6.72 0.13 -16.16
C GLY A 26 -6.45 1.55 -16.67
N LEU A 27 -5.82 2.43 -15.88
CA LEU A 27 -5.43 3.78 -16.31
C LEU A 27 -4.45 3.73 -17.50
N ILE A 28 -3.46 2.85 -17.42
CA ILE A 28 -2.47 2.63 -18.48
C ILE A 28 -3.14 2.05 -19.73
N GLY A 29 -4.00 1.04 -19.56
CA GLY A 29 -4.76 0.41 -20.63
C GLY A 29 -5.70 1.40 -21.33
N ARG A 30 -6.35 2.28 -20.56
CA ARG A 30 -7.19 3.36 -21.12
C ARG A 30 -6.42 4.28 -22.05
N ARG A 31 -5.18 4.61 -21.69
CA ARG A 31 -4.33 5.46 -22.51
C ARG A 31 -3.83 4.74 -23.77
N ALA A 32 -3.61 3.43 -23.70
CA ALA A 32 -3.10 2.65 -24.82
C ALA A 32 -4.16 2.40 -25.92
N ALA A 33 -5.39 2.04 -25.54
CA ALA A 33 -6.43 1.66 -26.51
C ALA A 33 -7.85 2.07 -26.08
N GLY A 34 -7.99 3.12 -25.27
CA GLY A 34 -9.28 3.56 -24.75
C GLY A 34 -9.93 2.50 -23.87
N TRP A 35 -11.25 2.41 -23.91
CA TRP A 35 -12.02 1.46 -23.10
C TRP A 35 -11.63 -0.01 -23.36
N ARG A 36 -11.25 -0.37 -24.60
CA ARG A 36 -10.82 -1.73 -24.95
C ARG A 36 -9.52 -2.11 -24.25
N GLY A 37 -8.61 -1.14 -24.13
CA GLY A 37 -7.36 -1.32 -23.39
C GLY A 37 -7.57 -1.46 -21.88
N VAL A 38 -8.58 -0.80 -21.31
CA VAL A 38 -8.98 -1.02 -19.90
C VAL A 38 -9.40 -2.48 -19.70
N VAL A 39 -10.32 -2.96 -20.54
CA VAL A 39 -10.84 -4.34 -20.44
C VAL A 39 -9.70 -5.34 -20.62
N ALA A 40 -8.84 -5.14 -21.63
CA ALA A 40 -7.69 -6.01 -21.87
C ALA A 40 -6.68 -6.00 -20.71
N ALA A 41 -6.36 -4.84 -20.14
CA ALA A 41 -5.42 -4.73 -19.03
C ALA A 41 -5.96 -5.37 -17.74
N VAL A 42 -7.23 -5.10 -17.41
CA VAL A 42 -7.88 -5.68 -16.23
C VAL A 42 -8.04 -7.19 -16.41
N ALA A 43 -8.54 -7.66 -17.56
CA ALA A 43 -8.66 -9.09 -17.83
C ALA A 43 -7.30 -9.79 -17.83
N GLY A 44 -6.28 -9.18 -18.45
CA GLY A 44 -4.91 -9.70 -18.47
C GLY A 44 -4.27 -9.81 -17.08
N MET A 45 -4.75 -9.06 -16.09
CA MET A 45 -4.30 -9.18 -14.70
C MET A 45 -5.17 -10.15 -13.87
N MET A 46 -6.49 -10.09 -14.05
CA MET A 46 -7.45 -10.86 -13.25
C MET A 46 -7.58 -12.32 -13.67
N VAL A 47 -7.57 -12.61 -14.97
CA VAL A 47 -7.69 -13.97 -15.49
C VAL A 47 -6.54 -14.87 -15.01
N PRO A 48 -5.25 -14.50 -15.16
CA PRO A 48 -4.17 -15.36 -14.66
C PRO A 48 -4.18 -15.47 -13.14
N ALA A 49 -4.50 -14.39 -12.41
CA ALA A 49 -4.62 -14.45 -10.95
C ALA A 49 -5.69 -15.45 -10.53
N ALA A 50 -6.88 -15.38 -11.13
CA ALA A 50 -7.97 -16.32 -10.88
C ALA A 50 -7.60 -17.76 -11.27
N ALA A 51 -6.95 -17.95 -12.42
CA ALA A 51 -6.51 -19.26 -12.87
C ALA A 51 -5.50 -19.88 -11.89
N ILE A 52 -4.52 -19.10 -11.41
CA ILE A 52 -3.56 -19.54 -10.39
C ILE A 52 -4.29 -19.90 -9.10
N THR A 53 -5.22 -19.07 -8.64
CA THR A 53 -6.00 -19.36 -7.43
C THR A 53 -6.77 -20.66 -7.56
N VAL A 54 -7.51 -20.86 -8.67
CA VAL A 54 -8.26 -22.09 -8.92
C VAL A 54 -7.34 -23.31 -8.97
N ALA A 55 -6.20 -23.22 -9.66
CA ALA A 55 -5.23 -24.30 -9.75
C ALA A 55 -4.65 -24.65 -8.37
N LEU A 56 -4.30 -23.66 -7.56
CA LEU A 56 -3.81 -23.86 -6.19
C LEU A 56 -4.90 -24.45 -5.29
N THR A 57 -6.14 -23.99 -5.40
CA THR A 57 -7.27 -24.56 -4.64
C THR A 57 -7.54 -26.01 -5.01
N ALA A 58 -7.51 -26.34 -6.31
CA ALA A 58 -7.68 -27.71 -6.78
C ALA A 58 -6.53 -28.63 -6.29
N ALA A 59 -5.28 -28.16 -6.39
CA ALA A 59 -4.12 -28.88 -5.86
C ALA A 59 -4.20 -29.07 -4.35
N TYR A 60 -4.65 -28.03 -3.62
CA TYR A 60 -4.85 -28.09 -2.18
C TYR A 60 -5.90 -29.15 -1.81
N GLY A 61 -6.97 -29.30 -2.58
CA GLY A 61 -7.99 -30.33 -2.36
C GLY A 61 -7.43 -31.76 -2.27
N VAL A 62 -6.34 -32.06 -3.01
CA VAL A 62 -5.68 -33.37 -2.99
C VAL A 62 -4.85 -33.59 -1.72
N ILE A 63 -4.22 -32.53 -1.21
CA ILE A 63 -3.31 -32.60 -0.05
C ILE A 63 -3.94 -32.09 1.25
N ALA A 64 -5.21 -31.69 1.24
CA ALA A 64 -5.88 -31.04 2.36
C ALA A 64 -5.89 -31.88 3.65
N ALA A 65 -5.88 -33.21 3.53
CA ALA A 65 -5.80 -34.14 4.66
C ALA A 65 -4.38 -34.29 5.24
N SER A 66 -3.35 -33.79 4.54
CA SER A 66 -1.96 -33.89 5.00
C SER A 66 -1.68 -32.94 6.17
N PRO A 67 -0.99 -33.40 7.22
CA PRO A 67 -0.51 -32.54 8.31
C PRO A 67 0.35 -31.36 7.81
N ILE A 68 1.10 -31.56 6.72
CA ILE A 68 1.98 -30.54 6.13
C ILE A 68 1.16 -29.39 5.53
N ALA A 69 0.05 -29.70 4.84
CA ALA A 69 -0.79 -28.67 4.22
C ALA A 69 -1.46 -27.77 5.28
N ARG A 70 -1.91 -28.37 6.39
CA ARG A 70 -2.41 -27.63 7.55
C ARG A 70 -1.34 -26.76 8.21
N ALA A 71 -0.13 -27.29 8.40
CA ALA A 71 0.98 -26.53 8.95
C ALA A 71 1.39 -25.34 8.07
N ALA A 72 1.42 -25.53 6.74
CA ALA A 72 1.71 -24.48 5.79
C ALA A 72 0.67 -23.34 5.85
N LEU A 73 -0.62 -23.67 5.89
CA LEU A 73 -1.69 -22.68 6.03
C LEU A 73 -1.64 -21.95 7.38
N ALA A 74 -1.35 -22.65 8.47
CA ALA A 74 -1.19 -22.04 9.78
C ALA A 74 -0.03 -21.01 9.80
N GLY A 75 0.99 -21.20 8.95
CA GLY A 75 2.09 -20.27 8.78
C GLY A 75 1.72 -18.96 8.07
N VAL A 76 0.60 -18.88 7.35
CA VAL A 76 0.23 -17.69 6.56
C VAL A 76 0.00 -16.47 7.43
N ALA A 77 -0.73 -16.62 8.55
CA ALA A 77 -1.02 -15.51 9.47
C ALA A 77 0.25 -14.90 10.11
N PRO A 78 1.15 -15.67 10.75
CA PRO A 78 2.37 -15.11 11.34
C PRO A 78 3.33 -14.56 10.27
N VAL A 79 3.42 -15.17 9.08
CA VAL A 79 4.25 -14.65 7.97
C VAL A 79 3.73 -13.28 7.50
N THR A 80 2.42 -13.16 7.31
CA THR A 80 1.80 -11.89 6.87
C THR A 80 2.00 -10.80 7.92
N GLY A 81 1.83 -11.13 9.21
CA GLY A 81 2.14 -10.22 10.32
C GLY A 81 3.61 -9.79 10.32
N GLY A 82 4.53 -10.75 10.18
CA GLY A 82 5.97 -10.49 10.12
C GLY A 82 6.37 -9.59 8.94
N MET A 83 5.83 -9.84 7.74
CA MET A 83 6.05 -8.99 6.56
C MET A 83 5.51 -7.58 6.77
N THR A 84 4.35 -7.44 7.41
CA THR A 84 3.76 -6.13 7.72
C THR A 84 4.67 -5.34 8.66
N ILE A 85 5.15 -5.97 9.74
CA ILE A 85 6.07 -5.36 10.70
C ILE A 85 7.40 -5.01 10.02
N ALA A 86 7.94 -5.89 9.20
CA ALA A 86 9.18 -5.64 8.46
C ALA A 86 9.05 -4.45 7.50
N THR A 87 7.91 -4.35 6.79
CA THR A 87 7.63 -3.22 5.89
C THR A 87 7.51 -1.92 6.66
N ALA A 88 6.80 -1.93 7.80
CA ALA A 88 6.73 -0.77 8.69
C ALA A 88 8.13 -0.33 9.17
N ALA A 89 8.98 -1.29 9.56
CA ALA A 89 10.35 -1.00 9.98
C ALA A 89 11.20 -0.41 8.84
N LEU A 90 11.02 -0.90 7.60
CA LEU A 90 11.69 -0.33 6.42
C LEU A 90 11.26 1.11 6.16
N LEU A 91 9.96 1.40 6.26
CA LEU A 91 9.43 2.76 6.08
C LEU A 91 9.96 3.72 7.15
N VAL A 92 9.98 3.30 8.42
CA VAL A 92 10.55 4.09 9.52
C VAL A 92 12.05 4.37 9.27
N ARG A 93 12.81 3.36 8.85
CA ARG A 93 14.24 3.52 8.53
C ARG A 93 14.47 4.44 7.33
N ALA A 94 13.57 4.43 6.34
CA ALA A 94 13.65 5.33 5.19
C ALA A 94 13.34 6.79 5.60
N SER A 95 12.32 7.00 6.44
CA SER A 95 12.00 8.33 7.02
C SER A 95 13.16 8.86 7.87
N ALA A 96 13.80 7.97 8.63
CA ALA A 96 14.94 8.31 9.51
C ALA A 96 16.12 8.99 8.83
N ARG A 97 16.30 8.76 7.53
CA ARG A 97 17.40 9.35 6.76
C ARG A 97 17.18 10.83 6.40
N HIS A 98 15.97 11.38 6.60
CA HIS A 98 15.63 12.76 6.23
C HIS A 98 15.87 13.82 7.33
N GLY A 99 16.32 13.43 8.54
CA GLY A 99 16.77 14.38 9.56
C GLY A 99 16.41 13.97 11.00
N ARG A 100 17.36 14.13 11.94
CA ARG A 100 17.25 13.68 13.36
C ARG A 100 16.11 14.33 14.14
N THR A 101 15.64 15.51 13.75
CA THR A 101 14.58 16.25 14.47
C THR A 101 13.16 15.74 14.12
N HIS A 102 12.93 15.23 12.91
CA HIS A 102 11.63 14.69 12.47
C HIS A 102 11.40 13.25 12.95
N LEU A 103 12.47 12.51 13.20
CA LEU A 103 12.44 11.15 13.73
C LEU A 103 11.78 11.03 15.11
N GLY A 104 12.07 11.96 16.01
CA GLY A 104 11.50 11.93 17.36
C GLY A 104 9.99 12.13 17.35
N ILE A 105 9.50 12.99 16.47
CA ILE A 105 8.07 13.26 16.28
C ILE A 105 7.39 12.08 15.58
N ASP A 106 7.95 11.54 14.51
CA ASP A 106 7.40 10.37 13.80
C ASP A 106 7.29 9.14 14.72
N VAL A 107 8.32 8.88 15.54
CA VAL A 107 8.32 7.76 16.48
C VAL A 107 7.33 8.01 17.61
N ALA A 108 7.27 9.24 18.17
CA ALA A 108 6.32 9.57 19.23
C ALA A 108 4.86 9.49 18.75
N VAL A 109 4.56 9.94 17.54
CA VAL A 109 3.23 9.86 16.93
C VAL A 109 2.86 8.41 16.61
N SER A 110 3.78 7.64 16.03
CA SER A 110 3.56 6.22 15.72
C SER A 110 3.35 5.40 16.99
N LEU A 111 4.16 5.63 18.03
CA LEU A 111 4.04 4.95 19.32
C LEU A 111 2.77 5.38 20.05
N GLY A 112 2.44 6.67 20.04
CA GLY A 112 1.20 7.20 20.59
C GLY A 112 -0.04 6.60 19.91
N PHE A 113 0.00 6.41 18.60
CA PHE A 113 -1.06 5.75 17.84
C PHE A 113 -1.21 4.27 18.19
N VAL A 114 -0.09 3.53 18.29
CA VAL A 114 -0.11 2.11 18.68
C VAL A 114 -0.66 1.94 20.10
N VAL A 115 -0.25 2.79 21.03
CA VAL A 115 -0.75 2.76 22.42
C VAL A 115 -2.22 3.17 22.47
N ALA A 116 -2.63 4.22 21.78
CA ALA A 116 -4.04 4.65 21.74
C ALA A 116 -4.95 3.60 21.07
N SER A 117 -4.52 2.96 19.99
CA SER A 117 -5.29 1.92 19.30
C SER A 117 -5.38 0.63 20.12
N ALA A 118 -4.33 0.26 20.86
CA ALA A 118 -4.33 -0.93 21.72
C ALA A 118 -5.12 -0.77 23.03
N PHE A 119 -5.15 0.43 23.62
CA PHE A 119 -5.76 0.65 24.94
C PHE A 119 -7.11 1.37 24.92
N LEU A 120 -7.42 2.21 23.93
CA LEU A 120 -8.66 3.01 23.92
C LEU A 120 -9.76 2.45 23.01
N GLY A 121 -9.49 1.38 22.24
CA GLY A 121 -10.48 0.83 21.30
C GLY A 121 -10.91 1.82 20.20
N VAL A 122 -10.06 2.80 19.90
CA VAL A 122 -10.37 3.88 18.95
C VAL A 122 -10.58 3.28 17.57
N PRO A 123 -11.73 3.53 16.92
CA PRO A 123 -11.95 3.06 15.56
C PRO A 123 -10.85 3.62 14.65
N THR A 124 -10.26 2.76 13.83
CA THR A 124 -9.11 3.06 12.97
C THR A 124 -9.32 4.33 12.12
N LEU A 125 -10.58 4.63 11.78
CA LEU A 125 -11.01 5.84 11.08
C LEU A 125 -10.73 7.13 11.86
N ALA A 126 -11.01 7.17 13.17
CA ALA A 126 -10.73 8.32 14.01
C ALA A 126 -9.22 8.54 14.16
N ALA A 127 -8.47 7.44 14.19
CA ALA A 127 -7.02 7.47 14.28
C ALA A 127 -6.37 7.98 12.97
N ILE A 128 -6.91 7.57 11.81
CA ILE A 128 -6.53 8.14 10.50
C ILE A 128 -6.87 9.63 10.43
N GLY A 129 -8.04 10.05 10.93
CA GLY A 129 -8.45 11.46 10.99
C GLY A 129 -7.53 12.32 11.86
N ALA A 130 -7.13 11.82 13.03
CA ALA A 130 -6.18 12.50 13.92
C ALA A 130 -4.79 12.62 13.27
N GLY A 131 -4.30 11.55 12.62
CA GLY A 131 -3.04 11.58 11.88
C GLY A 131 -3.06 12.59 10.74
N ALA A 132 -4.16 12.65 9.97
CA ALA A 132 -4.35 13.64 8.91
C ALA A 132 -4.36 15.08 9.45
N LEU A 133 -5.01 15.32 10.60
CA LEU A 133 -5.05 16.64 11.23
C LEU A 133 -3.67 17.10 11.73
N ILE A 134 -2.93 16.20 12.39
CA ILE A 134 -1.56 16.47 12.86
C ILE A 134 -0.63 16.73 11.66
N GLY A 135 -0.74 15.91 10.61
CA GLY A 135 0.01 16.11 9.37
C GLY A 135 -0.29 17.45 8.69
N ALA A 136 -1.57 17.84 8.62
CA ALA A 136 -1.98 19.13 8.05
C ALA A 136 -1.45 20.32 8.87
N LEU A 137 -1.44 20.21 10.20
CA LEU A 137 -0.92 21.26 11.08
C LEU A 137 0.61 21.35 11.08
N ALA A 138 1.31 20.24 10.86
CA ALA A 138 2.77 20.18 10.76
C ALA A 138 3.28 20.61 9.38
N LEU A 139 2.71 20.07 8.30
CA LEU A 139 3.09 20.39 6.90
C LEU A 139 2.58 21.76 6.45
N GLY A 140 1.51 22.29 7.06
CA GLY A 140 1.05 23.66 6.83
C GLY A 140 2.08 24.74 7.20
N ARG A 141 3.21 24.36 7.83
CA ARG A 141 4.33 25.26 8.15
C ARG A 141 5.49 25.18 7.17
N GLU A 142 5.58 24.14 6.35
CA GLU A 142 6.63 24.02 5.33
C GLU A 142 6.14 24.62 4.02
N ARG A 143 6.63 25.82 3.71
CA ARG A 143 6.33 26.49 2.44
C ARG A 143 6.79 25.60 1.28
N PRO A 144 5.95 25.35 0.26
CA PRO A 144 6.32 24.55 -0.89
C PRO A 144 7.47 25.23 -1.63
N THR A 145 8.67 24.70 -1.48
CA THR A 145 9.85 25.11 -2.27
C THR A 145 9.87 24.34 -3.59
N SER A 146 8.79 24.46 -4.36
CA SER A 146 8.81 24.13 -5.78
C SER A 146 9.40 25.33 -6.52
N ARG A 147 10.73 25.51 -6.45
CA ARG A 147 11.40 26.35 -7.44
C ARG A 147 11.29 25.65 -8.78
N GLU A 148 10.55 26.28 -9.69
CA GLU A 148 10.62 26.04 -11.13
C GLU A 148 12.09 25.89 -11.54
N THR A 149 12.48 24.67 -11.91
CA THR A 149 13.58 24.51 -12.86
C THR A 149 12.95 24.70 -14.24
N SER A 150 12.83 25.98 -14.61
CA SER A 150 12.87 26.38 -16.01
C SER A 150 14.15 25.80 -16.60
N VAL A 151 14.01 24.75 -17.40
CA VAL A 151 15.07 24.27 -18.28
C VAL A 151 14.63 24.71 -19.67
N GLY A 152 15.25 25.78 -20.13
CA GLY A 152 15.34 26.14 -21.54
C GLY A 152 16.29 25.23 -22.30
#